data_AF-A0A9D6DLY3-F1
#
_entry.id   AF-A0A9D6DLY3-F1
#
_cell.length_a   1.000
_cell.length_b   1.000
_cell.length_c   1.000
_cell.angle_alpha   90.00
_cell.angle_beta   90.00
_cell.angle_gamma   90.00
#
_symmetry.space_group_name_H-M   'P 1'
#
loop_
_entity.id
_entity.type
_entity.pdbx_description
1 polymer ?
#
loop_
_entity_poly.entity_id
_entity_poly.type
_entity_poly.pdbx_seq_one_letter_code
_entity_poly.pdbx_strand_id
1 'polypeptide(L)'
;MDPRASTDARRALLDAKLTELALFAKELCPAAAVEASAIQYEDEDGRVELFPPQGVSDEEEDRIEMALAERAAQIFEKTGLYIVCAVLDPAAR
;
A
#
# COMPACT_ATOMS: atom_id res chain seq x y z
N MET A 1 17.97 11.87 22.63
CA MET A 1 17.25 11.78 21.34
C MET A 1 15.88 12.39 21.56
N ASP A 2 15.46 13.39 20.78
CA ASP A 2 14.12 13.99 20.95
C ASP A 2 13.07 12.99 20.41
N PRO A 3 12.12 12.50 21.24
CA PRO A 3 11.09 11.56 20.80
C PRO A 3 10.26 12.08 19.63
N ARG A 4 10.04 13.40 19.55
CA ARG A 4 9.23 14.04 18.49
C ARG A 4 9.93 14.00 17.14
N ALA A 5 11.25 14.20 17.12
CA ALA A 5 12.04 14.09 15.90
C ALA A 5 12.03 12.66 15.33
N SER A 6 11.95 11.65 16.21
CA SER A 6 11.79 10.25 15.80
C SER A 6 10.40 9.97 15.23
N THR A 7 9.35 10.56 15.79
CA THR A 7 7.97 10.42 15.30
C THR A 7 7.78 11.10 13.94
N ASP A 8 8.32 12.32 13.78
CA ASP A 8 8.22 13.06 12.52
C ASP A 8 9.00 12.35 11.40
N ALA A 9 10.17 11.80 11.70
CA ALA A 9 10.94 11.00 10.75
C ALA A 9 10.20 9.71 10.36
N ARG A 10 9.54 9.03 11.31
CA ARG A 10 8.74 7.82 11.01
C ARG A 10 7.54 8.16 10.14
N ARG A 11 6.84 9.27 10.40
CA ARG A 11 5.71 9.73 9.58
C ARG A 11 6.15 10.08 8.16
N ALA A 12 7.24 10.84 8.01
CA ALA A 12 7.77 11.16 6.69
C ALA A 12 8.21 9.91 5.91
N LEU A 13 8.78 8.91 6.60
CA LEU A 13 9.11 7.63 6.00
C LEU A 13 7.85 6.86 5.57
N LEU A 14 6.80 6.83 6.41
CA LEU A 14 5.52 6.22 6.08
C LEU A 14 4.90 6.87 4.84
N ASP A 15 4.81 8.19 4.79
CA ASP A 15 4.24 8.92 3.66
C ASP A 15 5.00 8.60 2.35
N ALA A 16 6.34 8.53 2.43
CA ALA A 16 7.18 8.15 1.30
C ALA A 16 6.91 6.71 0.83
N LYS A 17 6.73 5.77 1.76
CA LYS A 17 6.46 4.35 1.43
C LYS A 17 5.04 4.10 0.95
N LEU A 18 4.05 4.83 1.47
CA LEU A 18 2.69 4.83 0.93
C LEU A 18 2.69 5.35 -0.52
N THR A 19 3.43 6.42 -0.80
CA THR A 19 3.58 6.96 -2.16
C THR A 19 4.28 5.94 -3.07
N GLU A 20 5.35 5.31 -2.62
CA GLU A 20 6.08 4.29 -3.37
C GLU A 20 5.19 3.09 -3.73
N LEU A 21 4.41 2.58 -2.77
CA LEU A 21 3.47 1.49 -3.01
C LEU A 21 2.33 1.90 -3.93
N ALA A 22 1.78 3.11 -3.78
CA ALA A 22 0.71 3.59 -4.66
C ALA A 22 1.17 3.73 -6.11
N LEU A 23 2.41 4.19 -6.34
CA LEU A 23 3.00 4.26 -7.68
C LEU A 23 3.26 2.86 -8.24
N PHE A 24 3.78 1.95 -7.43
CA PHE A 24 3.99 0.56 -7.84
C PHE A 24 2.66 -0.15 -8.20
N ALA A 25 1.60 0.07 -7.42
CA ALA A 25 0.24 -0.34 -7.75
C ALA A 25 -0.21 0.16 -9.14
N LYS A 26 0.08 1.42 -9.47
CA LYS A 26 -0.19 1.99 -10.80
C LYS A 26 0.69 1.41 -11.90
N GLU A 27 1.91 0.99 -11.62
CA GLU A 27 2.76 0.29 -12.60
C GLU A 27 2.19 -1.10 -12.93
N LEU A 28 1.68 -1.81 -11.92
CA LEU A 28 1.04 -3.12 -12.08
C LEU A 28 -0.29 -3.03 -12.83
N CYS A 29 -1.11 -2.02 -12.54
CA CYS A 29 -2.39 -1.76 -13.20
C CYS A 29 -2.62 -0.25 -13.42
N PRO A 30 -2.21 0.31 -14.56
CA PRO A 30 -2.29 1.76 -14.82
C PRO A 30 -3.70 2.34 -14.72
N ALA A 31 -4.70 1.54 -15.09
CA ALA A 31 -6.11 1.94 -15.11
C ALA A 31 -6.81 1.79 -13.74
N ALA A 32 -6.20 1.12 -12.76
CA ALA A 32 -6.80 0.93 -11.43
C ALA A 32 -6.94 2.26 -10.69
N ALA A 33 -7.99 2.45 -9.88
CA ALA A 33 -7.95 3.48 -8.84
C ALA A 33 -7.08 2.98 -7.68
N VAL A 34 -6.34 3.87 -7.03
CA VAL A 34 -5.44 3.52 -5.93
C VAL A 34 -5.62 4.54 -4.82
N GLU A 35 -5.87 4.04 -3.61
CA GLU A 35 -6.04 4.85 -2.41
C GLU A 35 -4.96 4.46 -1.40
N ALA A 36 -4.25 5.46 -0.87
CA ALA A 36 -3.21 5.24 0.14
C ALA A 36 -3.55 6.08 1.37
N SER A 37 -3.44 5.48 2.55
CA SER A 37 -3.86 6.11 3.80
C SER A 37 -2.90 5.77 4.93
N ALA A 38 -2.54 6.78 5.72
CA ALA A 38 -1.81 6.64 6.97
C ALA A 38 -2.75 6.51 8.18
N ILE A 39 -4.06 6.33 7.97
CA ILE A 39 -5.02 6.07 9.06
C ILE A 39 -4.79 4.65 9.57
N GLN A 40 -4.48 4.54 10.86
CA GLN A 40 -4.27 3.29 11.58
C GLN A 40 -5.61 2.82 12.17
N TYR A 41 -6.04 1.60 11.85
CA TYR A 41 -7.20 0.95 12.48
C TYR A 41 -6.78 -0.07 13.55
N GLU A 42 -5.72 -0.84 13.32
CA GLU A 42 -5.15 -1.78 14.30
C GLU A 42 -3.64 -1.57 14.47
N ASP A 43 -2.85 -2.59 14.14
CA ASP A 43 -1.39 -2.58 14.26
C ASP A 43 -0.71 -1.99 13.02
N GLU A 44 -1.45 -1.73 11.93
CA GLU A 44 -0.89 -1.20 10.70
C GLU A 44 -0.51 0.27 10.83
N ASP A 45 0.65 0.59 10.27
CA ASP A 45 1.12 1.97 10.13
C ASP A 45 0.33 2.70 9.03
N GLY A 46 -0.21 1.97 8.04
CA GLY A 46 -1.04 2.49 6.97
C GLY A 46 -1.50 1.41 6.00
N ARG A 47 -2.17 1.81 4.92
CA ARG A 47 -2.69 0.88 3.91
C ARG A 47 -2.68 1.45 2.49
N VAL A 48 -2.66 0.54 1.52
CA VAL A 48 -2.85 0.82 0.09
C VAL A 48 -3.94 -0.11 -0.47
N GLU A 49 -4.98 0.48 -1.01
CA GLU A 49 -6.11 -0.22 -1.63
C GLU A 49 -6.08 0.04 -3.13
N LEU A 50 -6.10 -1.03 -3.92
CA LEU A 50 -6.15 -1.00 -5.38
C LEU A 50 -7.51 -1.49 -5.84
N PHE A 51 -8.14 -0.72 -6.71
CA PHE A 51 -9.42 -1.04 -7.33
C PHE A 51 -9.20 -1.20 -8.84
N PRO A 52 -9.06 -2.44 -9.36
CA PRO A 52 -8.82 -2.69 -10.77
C PRO A 52 -10.06 -2.30 -11.59
N PRO A 53 -9.92 -1.98 -12.90
CA PRO A 53 -11.08 -1.73 -13.75
C PRO A 53 -11.93 -3.00 -13.91
N GLN A 54 -13.21 -2.81 -14.25
CA GLN A 54 -14.09 -3.95 -14.54
C GLN A 54 -13.53 -4.80 -15.70
N GLY A 55 -13.60 -6.12 -15.54
CA GLY A 55 -13.17 -7.08 -16.55
C GLY A 55 -11.69 -7.48 -16.48
N VAL A 56 -10.96 -7.05 -15.44
CA VAL A 56 -9.74 -7.74 -15.03
C VAL A 56 -10.13 -9.14 -14.56
N SER A 57 -9.35 -10.15 -14.95
CA SER A 57 -9.59 -11.54 -14.55
C SER A 57 -9.08 -11.80 -13.14
N ASP A 58 -9.73 -12.71 -12.42
CA ASP A 58 -9.31 -13.16 -11.09
C ASP A 58 -7.80 -13.51 -11.04
N GLU A 59 -7.28 -14.23 -12.04
CA GLU A 59 -5.85 -14.58 -12.13
C GLU A 59 -4.91 -13.35 -12.18
N GLU A 60 -5.38 -12.26 -12.78
CA GLU A 60 -4.63 -11.01 -12.90
C GLU A 60 -4.75 -10.19 -11.61
N GLU A 61 -5.93 -10.20 -10.96
CA GLU A 61 -6.12 -9.62 -9.64
C GLU A 61 -5.21 -10.30 -8.60
N ASP A 62 -5.18 -11.63 -8.58
CA ASP A 62 -4.29 -12.43 -7.72
C ASP A 62 -2.81 -12.10 -7.96
N ARG A 63 -2.42 -11.94 -9.24
CA ARG A 63 -1.04 -11.58 -9.60
C ARG A 63 -0.67 -10.19 -9.10
N ILE A 64 -1.59 -9.22 -9.20
CA ILE A 64 -1.39 -7.86 -8.71
C ILE A 64 -1.30 -7.85 -7.18
N GLU A 65 -2.21 -8.56 -6.51
CA GLU A 65 -2.25 -8.66 -5.05
C GLU A 65 -0.94 -9.28 -4.51
N MET A 66 -0.51 -10.39 -5.10
CA MET A 66 0.74 -11.05 -4.69
C MET A 66 1.95 -10.13 -4.85
N ALA A 67 2.04 -9.41 -5.97
CA ALA A 67 3.13 -8.47 -6.21
C ALA A 67 3.12 -7.30 -5.21
N LEU A 68 1.94 -6.75 -4.90
CA LEU A 68 1.79 -5.70 -3.88
C LEU A 68 2.18 -6.20 -2.48
N ALA A 69 1.70 -7.39 -2.11
CA ALA A 69 2.01 -8.01 -0.82
C ALA A 69 3.52 -8.27 -0.67
N GLU A 70 4.19 -8.77 -1.72
CA GLU A 70 5.64 -8.97 -1.72
C GLU A 70 6.38 -7.63 -1.53
N ARG A 71 5.94 -6.58 -2.23
CA ARG A 71 6.56 -5.25 -2.10
C ARG A 71 6.36 -4.66 -0.70
N ALA A 72 5.18 -4.82 -0.12
CA ALA A 72 4.89 -4.41 1.24
C ALA A 72 5.73 -5.17 2.28
N ALA A 73 5.90 -6.49 2.10
CA ALA A 73 6.75 -7.31 2.96
C ALA A 73 8.22 -6.83 2.92
N GLN A 74 8.75 -6.51 1.73
CA GLN A 74 10.09 -5.95 1.61
C GLN A 74 10.24 -4.59 2.31
N ILE A 75 9.19 -3.76 2.31
CA ILE A 75 9.18 -2.48 3.04
C ILE A 75 9.19 -2.76 4.54
N PHE A 76 8.37 -3.68 5.02
CA PHE A 76 8.34 -4.07 6.43
C PHE A 76 9.71 -4.57 6.91
N GLU A 77 10.35 -5.49 6.18
CA GLU A 77 11.68 -6.00 6.53
C GLU A 77 12.75 -4.89 6.63
N LYS A 78 12.69 -3.90 5.74
CA LYS A 78 13.71 -2.83 5.65
C LYS A 78 13.46 -1.68 6.62
N THR A 79 12.21 -1.41 6.97
CA THR A 79 11.80 -0.17 7.64
C THR A 79 11.03 -0.38 8.95
N GLY A 80 10.50 -1.60 9.17
CA GLY A 80 9.57 -1.90 10.25
C GLY A 80 8.24 -1.16 10.14
N LEU A 81 7.85 -0.70 8.94
CA LEU A 81 6.52 -0.16 8.65
C LEU A 81 5.59 -1.27 8.21
N TYR A 82 4.53 -1.51 8.97
CA TYR A 82 3.50 -2.49 8.62
C TYR A 82 2.44 -1.80 7.76
N ILE A 83 2.55 -1.94 6.44
CA ILE A 83 1.59 -1.37 5.48
C ILE A 83 0.78 -2.52 4.88
N VAL A 84 -0.53 -2.50 5.08
CA VAL A 84 -1.44 -3.52 4.51
C VAL A 84 -1.78 -3.13 3.07
N CYS A 85 -1.80 -4.11 2.17
CA CYS A 85 -2.23 -3.91 0.79
C CYS A 85 -3.45 -4.79 0.50
N ALA A 86 -4.39 -4.28 -0.30
CA ALA A 86 -5.56 -5.04 -0.73
C ALA A 86 -5.90 -4.71 -2.20
N VAL A 87 -6.31 -5.73 -2.95
CA VAL A 87 -6.99 -5.57 -4.22
C VAL A 87 -8.48 -5.80 -3.97
N LEU A 88 -9.29 -4.78 -4.24
CA LEU A 88 -10.71 -4.76 -3.89
C LEU A 88 -11.57 -4.63 -5.15
N ASP A 89 -12.79 -5.16 -5.09
CA ASP A 89 -13.76 -5.00 -6.18
C ASP A 89 -13.92 -3.50 -6.53
N PRO A 90 -13.86 -3.10 -7.81
CA PRO A 90 -14.10 -1.72 -8.23
C PRO A 90 -15.42 -1.11 -7.69
N ALA A 91 -16.42 -1.91 -7.35
CA ALA A 91 -17.68 -1.47 -6.76
C ALA A 91 -17.62 -1.21 -5.24
N ALA A 92 -16.53 -1.59 -4.56
CA ALA A 92 -16.33 -1.37 -3.13
C ALA A 92 -15.83 0.04 -2.78
N ARG A 93 -15.49 0.85 -3.80
CA ARG A 93 -15.09 2.25 -3.68
C ARG A 93 -16.29 3.20 -3.68
#